data_AF-A0AA36EVI6-F1
#
_entry.id   AF-A0AA36EVI6-F1
#
_cell.length_a   1.000
_cell.length_b   1.000
_cell.length_c   1.000
_cell.angle_alpha   90.00
_cell.angle_beta   90.00
_cell.angle_gamma   90.00
#
_symmetry.space_group_name_H-M   'P 1'
#
loop_
_entity.id
_entity.type
_entity.pdbx_description
1 polymer ?
#
loop_
_entity_poly.entity_id
_entity_poly.type
_entity_poly.pdbx_seq_one_letter_code
_entity_poly.pdbx_strand_id
1 'polypeptide(L)'
;MLIPKCYIAQRKTGEIFAVSQLNSGDEEWFCHHCQCPLIFHPPTITSPPWFEHDILQGQPEALLQCPYLAPVNGKPSAVAKLQRLLAQLPPVITTTQWQCTMCGLSYGGEKCCPQCRKGIYSREIRI
;
A
#
# COMPACT_ATOMS: atom_id res chain seq x y z
N MET A 1 23.11 3.08 14.90
CA MET A 1 22.11 3.35 13.84
C MET A 1 21.63 2.01 13.32
N LEU A 2 20.31 1.81 13.19
CA LEU A 2 19.77 0.58 12.58
C LEU A 2 19.71 0.81 11.07
N ILE A 3 20.39 -0.02 10.30
CA ILE A 3 20.33 0.03 8.84
C ILE A 3 19.07 -0.75 8.41
N PRO A 4 18.15 -0.14 7.65
CA PRO A 4 16.91 -0.79 7.24
C PRO A 4 17.17 -1.96 6.28
N LYS A 5 16.40 -3.04 6.50
CA LYS A 5 16.47 -4.26 5.69
C LYS A 5 15.87 -4.02 4.30
N CYS A 6 16.56 -4.54 3.30
CA CYS A 6 16.14 -4.51 1.90
C CYS A 6 15.90 -5.93 1.40
N TYR A 7 14.96 -6.07 0.45
CA TYR A 7 14.57 -7.38 -0.09
C TYR A 7 14.74 -7.46 -1.60
N ILE A 8 15.29 -6.41 -2.20
CA ILE A 8 15.52 -6.29 -3.64
C ILE A 8 16.95 -5.77 -3.82
N ALA A 9 17.67 -6.36 -4.76
CA ALA A 9 19.02 -5.96 -5.12
C ALA A 9 19.19 -5.97 -6.65
N GLN A 10 20.22 -5.28 -7.13
CA GLN A 10 20.60 -5.18 -8.53
C GLN A 10 22.02 -5.73 -8.71
N ARG A 11 22.26 -6.54 -9.76
CA ARG A 11 23.61 -6.99 -10.14
C ARG A 11 24.33 -5.92 -10.96
N LYS A 12 25.65 -6.09 -11.15
CA LYS A 12 26.44 -5.25 -12.09
C LYS A 12 25.92 -5.28 -13.53
N THR A 13 25.22 -6.36 -13.92
CA THR A 13 24.56 -6.49 -15.23
C THR A 13 23.33 -5.60 -15.39
N GLY A 14 22.83 -5.00 -14.30
CA GLY A 14 21.64 -4.17 -14.26
C GLY A 14 20.34 -4.93 -13.96
N GLU A 15 20.40 -6.26 -13.87
CA GLU A 15 19.26 -7.11 -13.53
C GLU A 15 18.85 -6.97 -12.06
N ILE A 16 17.55 -6.93 -11.80
CA ILE A 16 16.98 -6.77 -10.46
C ILE A 16 16.48 -8.13 -9.96
N PHE A 17 16.86 -8.49 -8.74
CA PHE A 17 16.50 -9.74 -8.09
C PHE A 17 15.82 -9.49 -6.75
N ALA A 18 14.78 -10.27 -6.47
CA ALA A 18 14.23 -10.36 -5.12
C ALA A 18 15.09 -11.34 -4.29
N VAL A 19 15.30 -11.02 -3.03
CA VAL A 19 16.12 -11.84 -2.12
C VAL A 19 15.58 -13.27 -1.97
N SER A 20 14.28 -13.48 -2.15
CA SER A 20 13.63 -14.79 -2.14
C SER A 20 14.05 -15.70 -3.31
N GLN A 21 14.65 -15.14 -4.36
CA GLN A 21 15.13 -15.88 -5.54
C GLN A 21 16.61 -16.28 -5.40
N LEU A 22 17.28 -15.85 -4.33
CA LEU A 22 18.70 -16.03 -4.14
C LEU A 22 18.98 -17.12 -3.11
N ASN A 23 19.81 -18.08 -3.53
CA ASN A 23 20.23 -19.20 -2.68
C ASN A 23 21.65 -19.01 -2.13
N SER A 24 22.43 -18.11 -2.71
CA SER A 24 23.83 -17.85 -2.33
C SER A 24 24.19 -16.37 -2.47
N GLY A 25 25.15 -15.93 -1.64
CA GLY A 25 25.56 -14.54 -1.49
C GLY A 25 26.90 -14.19 -2.15
N ASP A 26 27.44 -15.05 -3.02
CA ASP A 26 28.73 -14.84 -3.71
C ASP A 26 28.73 -13.67 -4.72
N GLU A 27 27.55 -13.07 -4.86
CA GLU A 27 27.18 -11.89 -5.63
C GLU A 27 27.69 -10.54 -5.11
N GLU A 28 28.28 -9.67 -5.93
CA GLU A 28 28.28 -8.24 -5.62
C GLU A 28 26.90 -7.64 -5.93
N TRP A 29 26.15 -7.36 -4.87
CA TRP A 29 24.80 -6.81 -4.93
C TRP A 29 24.81 -5.29 -4.71
N PHE A 30 23.96 -4.58 -5.45
CA PHE A 30 23.84 -3.13 -5.36
C PHE A 30 22.38 -2.73 -5.15
N CYS A 31 22.15 -1.61 -4.47
CA CYS A 31 20.83 -1.05 -4.35
C CYS A 31 20.37 -0.47 -5.70
N HIS A 32 19.19 -0.86 -6.18
CA HIS A 32 18.65 -0.32 -7.44
C HIS A 32 18.39 1.21 -7.41
N HIS A 33 18.29 1.81 -6.23
CA HIS A 33 18.01 3.24 -6.09
C HIS A 33 19.25 4.11 -5.89
N CYS A 34 20.20 3.67 -5.07
CA CYS A 34 21.39 4.46 -4.75
C CYS A 34 22.70 3.88 -5.30
N GLN A 35 22.65 2.71 -5.94
CA GLN A 35 23.81 1.94 -6.39
C GLN A 35 24.85 1.66 -5.29
N CYS A 36 24.47 1.79 -4.02
CA CYS A 36 25.35 1.43 -2.92
C CYS A 36 25.45 -0.10 -2.81
N PRO A 37 26.65 -0.62 -2.49
CA PRO A 37 26.84 -2.04 -2.29
C PRO A 37 25.96 -2.55 -1.12
N LEU A 38 25.43 -3.75 -1.30
CA LEU A 38 24.56 -4.44 -0.38
C LEU A 38 25.24 -5.68 0.16
N ILE A 39 25.10 -5.91 1.47
CA ILE A 39 25.55 -7.11 2.17
C ILE A 39 24.38 -8.08 2.21
N PHE A 40 24.57 -9.28 1.64
CA PHE A 40 23.58 -10.34 1.71
C PHE A 40 23.64 -11.06 3.06
N HIS A 41 22.50 -11.15 3.73
CA HIS A 41 22.32 -11.94 4.94
C HIS A 41 21.48 -13.17 4.63
N PRO A 42 22.01 -14.39 4.88
CA PRO A 42 21.25 -15.62 4.72
C PRO A 42 20.05 -15.67 5.69
N PRO A 43 19.07 -16.56 5.44
CA PRO A 43 17.97 -16.75 6.37
C PRO A 43 18.48 -17.10 7.76
N THR A 44 17.90 -16.48 8.77
CA THR A 44 18.10 -16.83 10.19
C THR A 44 16.81 -17.42 10.74
N ILE A 45 16.86 -18.04 11.92
CA ILE A 45 15.67 -18.60 12.59
C ILE A 45 14.56 -17.55 12.75
N THR A 46 14.92 -16.27 12.88
CA THR A 46 14.00 -15.17 13.19
C THR A 46 13.76 -14.22 12.02
N SER A 47 14.42 -14.38 10.87
CA SER A 47 14.26 -13.49 9.73
C SER A 47 14.52 -14.18 8.39
N PRO A 48 13.64 -13.97 7.38
CA PRO A 48 13.91 -14.40 6.00
C PRO A 48 15.15 -13.67 5.46
N PRO A 49 15.82 -14.17 4.41
CA PRO A 49 17.05 -13.55 3.91
C PRO A 49 16.81 -12.09 3.53
N TRP A 50 17.81 -11.25 3.75
CA TRP A 50 17.71 -9.80 3.54
C TRP A 50 19.03 -9.21 3.10
N PHE A 51 18.96 -8.00 2.57
CA PHE A 51 20.09 -7.18 2.25
C PHE A 51 20.22 -6.03 3.25
N GLU A 52 21.45 -5.66 3.56
CA GLU A 52 21.78 -4.48 4.33
C GLU A 52 22.65 -3.55 3.48
N HIS A 53 22.44 -2.23 3.58
CA HIS A 53 23.29 -1.28 2.87
C HIS A 53 24.64 -1.16 3.56
N ASP A 54 25.73 -1.34 2.82
CA ASP A 54 27.05 -0.97 3.31
C ASP A 54 27.23 0.56 3.19
N ILE A 55 26.77 1.25 4.24
CA ILE A 55 26.83 2.72 4.33
C ILE A 55 28.27 3.26 4.37
N LEU A 56 29.26 2.42 4.68
CA LEU A 56 30.67 2.84 4.73
C LEU A 56 31.26 2.92 3.32
N GLN A 57 30.78 2.07 2.42
CA GLN A 57 31.21 2.03 1.02
C GLN A 57 30.29 2.84 0.08
N GLY A 58 29.09 3.22 0.54
CA GLY A 58 28.12 4.00 -0.22
C GLY A 58 28.46 5.49 -0.34
N GLN A 59 28.00 6.11 -1.44
CA GLN A 59 28.12 7.57 -1.63
C GLN A 59 27.08 8.29 -0.74
N PRO A 60 27.50 9.23 0.14
CA PRO A 60 26.60 9.89 1.10
C PRO A 60 25.38 10.54 0.45
N GLU A 61 25.58 11.20 -0.70
CA GLU A 61 24.52 11.90 -1.44
C GLU A 61 23.48 10.92 -1.98
N ALA A 62 23.91 9.76 -2.47
CA ALA A 62 23.04 8.72 -2.99
C ALA A 62 22.28 8.00 -1.86
N LEU A 63 22.94 7.76 -0.72
CA LEU A 63 22.33 7.17 0.47
C LEU A 63 21.19 8.04 1.02
N LEU A 64 21.38 9.37 1.04
CA LEU A 64 20.35 10.33 1.49
C LEU A 64 19.10 10.34 0.62
N GLN A 65 19.25 10.02 -0.67
CA GLN A 65 18.15 9.95 -1.64
C GLN A 65 17.54 8.54 -1.74
N CYS A 66 18.17 7.53 -1.14
CA CYS A 66 17.71 6.15 -1.23
C CYS A 66 16.38 5.99 -0.46
N PRO A 67 15.27 5.56 -1.07
CA PRO A 67 13.99 5.39 -0.39
C PRO A 67 14.03 4.44 0.82
N TYR A 68 14.99 3.51 0.83
CA TYR A 68 15.19 2.59 1.96
C TYR A 68 15.85 3.27 3.16
N LEU A 69 16.78 4.21 2.94
CA LEU A 69 17.59 4.85 3.98
C LEU A 69 17.12 6.27 4.31
N ALA A 70 16.44 6.90 3.36
CA ALA A 70 15.75 8.15 3.58
C ALA A 70 14.92 7.97 4.84
N PRO A 71 15.04 8.87 5.83
CA PRO A 71 14.11 8.90 6.93
C PRO A 71 12.72 8.79 6.33
N VAL A 72 11.81 8.03 6.95
CA VAL A 72 10.39 8.25 6.71
C VAL A 72 10.19 9.72 7.06
N ASN A 73 10.29 10.56 6.03
CA ASN A 73 10.06 11.97 6.14
C ASN A 73 8.66 12.01 6.73
N GLY A 74 8.47 12.65 7.89
CA GLY A 74 7.20 12.69 8.61
C GLY A 74 6.01 13.26 7.80
N LYS A 75 6.17 13.43 6.50
CA LYS A 75 5.11 13.47 5.51
C LYS A 75 4.31 12.17 5.63
N PRO A 76 3.03 12.23 6.02
CA PRO A 76 2.17 11.06 6.03
C PRO A 76 2.26 10.42 4.64
N SER A 77 2.51 9.10 4.61
CA SER A 77 2.59 8.36 3.37
C SER A 77 1.35 8.66 2.52
N ALA A 78 1.42 8.49 1.21
CA ALA A 78 0.25 8.67 0.35
C ALA A 78 -0.97 7.90 0.89
N VAL A 79 -0.74 6.73 1.52
CA VAL A 79 -1.75 5.93 2.22
C VAL A 79 -2.33 6.65 3.43
N ALA A 80 -1.52 7.25 4.30
CA ALA A 80 -2.01 7.99 5.47
C ALA A 80 -2.79 9.25 5.06
N LYS A 81 -2.40 9.93 3.97
CA LYS A 81 -3.19 11.03 3.40
C LYS A 81 -4.53 10.55 2.86
N LEU A 82 -4.54 9.43 2.14
CA LEU A 82 -5.75 8.79 1.64
C LEU A 82 -6.68 8.35 2.78
N GLN A 83 -6.15 7.71 3.83
CA GLN A 83 -6.93 7.32 5.01
C GLN A 83 -7.55 8.53 5.71
N ARG A 84 -6.80 9.64 5.82
CA ARG A 84 -7.35 10.89 6.36
C ARG A 84 -8.46 11.44 5.47
N LEU A 85 -8.30 11.43 4.14
CA LEU A 85 -9.36 11.84 3.21
C LEU A 85 -10.61 10.95 3.33
N LEU A 86 -10.45 9.63 3.43
CA LEU A 86 -11.55 8.70 3.64
C LEU A 86 -12.30 8.96 4.96
N ALA A 87 -11.58 9.23 6.04
CA ALA A 87 -12.19 9.57 7.33
C ALA A 87 -12.95 10.91 7.33
N GLN A 88 -12.63 11.80 6.39
CA GLN A 88 -13.28 13.10 6.23
C GLN A 88 -14.49 13.05 5.30
N LEU A 89 -14.67 11.96 4.54
CA LEU A 89 -15.83 11.80 3.68
C LEU A 89 -17.05 11.50 4.57
N PRO A 90 -18.19 12.16 4.32
CA PRO A 90 -19.42 11.80 5.01
C PRO A 90 -19.74 10.33 4.71
N PRO A 91 -20.30 9.59 5.68
CA PRO A 91 -20.75 8.23 5.42
C PRO A 91 -21.67 8.25 4.21
N VAL A 92 -21.46 7.33 3.27
CA VAL A 92 -22.39 7.13 2.17
C VAL A 92 -23.71 6.76 2.82
N ILE A 93 -24.65 7.71 2.90
CA ILE A 93 -25.99 7.46 3.36
C ILE A 93 -26.66 6.66 2.25
N THR A 94 -26.49 5.35 2.28
CA THR A 94 -27.36 4.47 1.54
C THR A 94 -28.73 4.61 2.18
N THR A 95 -29.62 5.40 1.59
CA THR A 95 -31.03 5.41 1.97
C THR A 95 -31.53 3.97 1.88
N THR A 96 -31.70 3.32 3.03
CA THR A 96 -32.13 1.92 3.09
C THR A 96 -33.64 1.81 3.22
N GLN A 97 -34.40 2.91 3.17
CA GLN A 97 -35.86 2.89 3.31
C GLN A 97 -36.54 3.81 2.30
N TRP A 98 -37.50 3.23 1.60
CA TRP A 98 -38.24 3.84 0.51
C TRP A 98 -39.73 3.59 0.68
N GLN A 99 -40.56 4.53 0.25
CA GLN A 99 -41.99 4.31 0.06
C GLN A 99 -42.34 4.46 -1.41
N CYS A 100 -43.05 3.49 -1.96
CA CYS A 100 -43.63 3.64 -3.29
C CYS A 100 -44.90 4.48 -3.20
N THR A 101 -44.92 5.63 -3.88
CA THR A 101 -46.11 6.49 -3.98
C THR A 101 -47.22 5.90 -4.84
N MET A 102 -46.91 4.91 -5.69
CA MET A 102 -47.90 4.24 -6.54
C MET A 102 -48.64 3.09 -5.84
N CYS A 103 -47.96 2.30 -5.00
CA CYS A 103 -48.58 1.16 -4.30
C CYS A 103 -48.63 1.31 -2.77
N GLY A 104 -48.10 2.40 -2.23
CA GLY A 104 -48.06 2.66 -0.78
C GLY A 104 -47.05 1.81 0.00
N LEU A 105 -46.38 0.84 -0.65
CA LEU A 105 -45.46 -0.08 0.02
C LEU A 105 -44.22 0.63 0.53
N SER A 106 -43.95 0.51 1.83
CA SER A 106 -42.66 0.83 2.43
C SER A 106 -41.73 -0.37 2.30
N TYR A 107 -40.53 -0.17 1.77
CA TYR A 107 -39.56 -1.23 1.50
C TYR A 107 -38.14 -0.73 1.73
N GLY A 108 -37.23 -1.66 2.01
CA GLY A 108 -35.83 -1.33 2.26
C GLY A 108 -34.86 -1.80 1.16
N GLY A 109 -33.67 -1.22 1.16
CA GLY A 109 -32.60 -1.57 0.21
C GLY A 109 -32.48 -0.61 -0.98
N GLU A 110 -32.34 -1.15 -2.20
CA GLU A 110 -32.16 -0.37 -3.42
C GLU A 110 -33.46 0.34 -3.84
N LYS A 111 -33.38 1.50 -4.52
CA LYS A 111 -34.52 2.30 -5.00
C LYS A 111 -35.28 1.60 -6.15
N CYS A 112 -35.86 0.44 -5.88
CA CYS A 112 -36.73 -0.29 -6.80
C CYS A 112 -37.87 -0.95 -6.02
N CYS A 113 -39.09 -0.49 -6.23
CA CYS A 113 -40.24 -1.08 -5.56
C CYS A 113 -40.42 -2.54 -6.00
N PRO A 114 -40.47 -3.53 -5.09
CA PRO A 114 -40.59 -4.94 -5.46
C PRO A 114 -41.92 -5.26 -6.16
N GLN A 115 -42.97 -4.49 -5.86
CA GLN A 115 -44.29 -4.69 -6.44
C GLN A 115 -44.43 -4.00 -7.81
N CYS A 116 -43.98 -2.75 -7.92
CA CYS A 116 -44.09 -1.97 -9.16
C CYS A 116 -42.94 -2.20 -10.14
N ARG A 117 -41.83 -2.80 -9.68
CA ARG A 117 -40.55 -2.96 -10.40
C ARG A 117 -40.04 -1.66 -11.03
N LYS A 118 -40.37 -0.53 -10.40
CA LYS A 118 -40.02 0.82 -10.83
C LYS A 118 -39.51 1.64 -9.65
N GLY A 119 -38.35 2.28 -9.83
CA GLY A 119 -37.74 3.16 -8.82
C GLY A 119 -38.26 4.60 -8.84
N ILE A 120 -38.85 5.06 -9.95
CA ILE A 120 -39.23 6.46 -10.16
C ILE A 120 -40.27 6.98 -9.16
N TYR A 121 -41.12 6.10 -8.64
CA TYR A 121 -42.18 6.44 -7.68
C TYR A 121 -41.75 6.25 -6.23
N SER A 122 -40.49 5.94 -5.99
CA SER A 122 -39.97 5.62 -4.66
C SER A 122 -39.41 6.87 -4.00
N ARG A 123 -40.02 7.29 -2.91
CA ARG A 123 -39.57 8.41 -2.06
C ARG A 123 -38.78 7.87 -0.87
N GLU A 124 -37.75 8.59 -0.48
CA GLU A 124 -37.02 8.30 0.76
C GLU A 124 -37.95 8.50 1.96
N ILE A 125 -37.94 7.54 2.89
CA ILE A 125 -38.54 7.71 4.21
C ILE A 125 -37.38 7.86 5.18
N ARG A 126 -37.25 9.04 5.80
CA ARG A 126 -36.36 9.23 6.94
C ARG A 126 -37.16 8.88 8.19
N ILE A 127 -36.73 7.86 8.92
CA ILE A 127 -37.16 7.64 10.32
C ILE A 127 -36.32 8.56 11.20
#